data_AF-A0A0L8I7X8-F1
#
_entry.id   AF-A0A0L8I7X8-F1
#
_cell.length_a   1.000
_cell.length_b   1.000
_cell.length_c   1.000
_cell.angle_alpha   90.00
_cell.angle_beta   90.00
_cell.angle_gamma   90.00
#
_symmetry.space_group_name_H-M   'P 1'
#
loop_
_entity.id
_entity.type
_entity.pdbx_description
1 polymer ?
#
loop_
_entity_poly.entity_id
_entity_poly.type
_entity_poly.pdbx_seq_one_letter_code
_entity_poly.pdbx_strand_id
1 'polypeptide(L)'
;QSGSGSNLVSRIISLENKLKFDPRVLQSSVELLKTQVSNLLSQSSQTPPNDSQLRTLKTTVEQLQASLQEVKTDLEEDNCASNPCLHGGTCYDRYKGFYCNCIPGWM
;
A
#
# COMPACT_ATOMS: atom_id res chain seq x y z
N GLN A 1 25.03 -30.09 6.94
CA GLN A 1 24.58 -29.54 5.65
C GLN A 1 23.50 -28.50 5.94
N SER A 2 23.83 -27.25 5.60
CA SER A 2 22.95 -26.14 5.20
C SER A 2 21.75 -25.74 6.09
N GLY A 3 22.02 -25.09 7.23
CA GLY A 3 21.07 -24.23 7.94
C GLY A 3 21.50 -22.76 7.82
N SER A 4 21.01 -22.04 6.81
CA SER A 4 21.27 -20.58 6.70
C SER A 4 20.22 -19.79 5.90
N GLY A 5 19.15 -20.44 5.40
CA GLY A 5 18.08 -19.76 4.64
C GLY A 5 16.94 -19.18 5.49
N SER A 6 16.73 -19.70 6.69
CA SER A 6 15.58 -19.37 7.55
C SER A 6 15.69 -18.01 8.26
N ASN A 7 16.91 -17.46 8.41
CA ASN A 7 17.12 -16.18 9.08
C ASN A 7 16.78 -14.98 8.17
N LEU A 8 17.16 -15.06 6.89
CA LEU A 8 16.90 -14.00 5.91
C LEU A 8 15.41 -13.86 5.59
N VAL A 9 14.72 -14.98 5.38
CA VAL A 9 13.27 -15.00 5.15
C VAL A 9 12.53 -14.42 6.35
N SER A 10 12.85 -14.86 7.57
CA SER A 10 12.24 -14.34 8.80
C SER A 10 12.51 -12.84 9.02
N ARG A 11 13.71 -12.36 8.64
CA ARG A 11 14.06 -10.93 8.71
C ARG A 11 13.32 -10.11 7.66
N ILE A 12 13.14 -10.63 6.45
CA ILE A 12 12.34 -10.01 5.39
C ILE A 12 10.90 -9.88 5.87
N ILE A 13 10.30 -10.95 6.42
CA ILE A 13 8.94 -10.93 6.97
C ILE A 13 8.81 -9.95 8.15
N SER A 14 9.80 -9.87 9.02
CA SER A 14 9.80 -8.91 10.14
C SER A 14 9.92 -7.47 9.65
N LEU A 15 10.67 -7.23 8.58
CA LEU A 15 10.76 -5.93 7.92
C LEU A 15 9.46 -5.57 7.19
N GLU A 16 8.86 -6.52 6.46
CA GLU A 16 7.57 -6.36 5.79
C GLU A 16 6.45 -6.04 6.80
N ASN A 17 6.40 -6.73 7.94
CA ASN A 17 5.43 -6.42 9.01
C ASN A 17 5.68 -5.07 9.69
N LYS A 18 6.94 -4.65 9.84
CA LYS A 18 7.28 -3.30 10.35
C LYS A 18 6.97 -2.19 9.34
N LEU A 19 6.95 -2.54 8.05
CA LEU A 19 6.60 -1.66 6.94
C LEU A 19 5.09 -1.66 6.64
N LYS A 20 4.26 -2.49 7.31
CA LYS A 20 2.79 -2.36 7.26
C LYS A 20 2.41 -1.00 7.88
N PHE A 21 2.42 0.03 7.04
CA PHE A 21 1.93 1.36 7.35
C PHE A 21 0.45 1.28 7.73
N ASP A 22 0.05 1.91 8.85
CA ASP A 22 -1.37 1.96 9.23
C ASP A 22 -2.13 2.72 8.13
N PRO A 23 -3.05 2.06 7.40
CA PRO A 23 -3.74 2.67 6.27
C PRO A 23 -4.63 3.85 6.67
N ARG A 24 -5.03 3.98 7.95
CA ARG A 24 -5.77 5.15 8.46
C ARG A 24 -4.88 6.38 8.62
N VAL A 25 -3.60 6.19 8.97
CA VAL A 25 -2.61 7.28 9.05
C VAL A 25 -2.35 7.86 7.66
N LEU A 26 -2.26 6.98 6.66
CA LEU A 26 -2.08 7.36 5.25
C LEU A 26 -3.31 8.11 4.71
N GLN A 27 -4.53 7.63 4.99
CA GLN A 27 -5.76 8.35 4.63
C GLN A 27 -5.87 9.74 5.27
N SER A 28 -5.55 9.86 6.55
CA SER A 28 -5.60 11.15 7.26
C SER A 28 -4.62 12.16 6.67
N SER A 29 -3.42 11.68 6.28
CA SER A 29 -2.39 12.51 5.63
C SER A 29 -2.81 12.96 4.22
N VAL A 30 -3.52 12.10 3.48
CA VAL A 30 -4.01 12.40 2.13
C VAL A 30 -5.14 13.44 2.17
N GLU A 31 -6.08 13.31 3.10
CA GLU A 31 -7.15 14.31 3.27
C GLU A 31 -6.61 15.68 3.70
N LEU A 32 -5.59 15.69 4.56
CA LEU A 32 -4.88 16.91 4.94
C LEU A 32 -4.21 17.57 3.72
N LEU A 33 -3.50 16.78 2.90
CA LEU A 33 -2.86 17.26 1.68
C LEU A 33 -3.88 17.79 0.68
N LYS A 34 -5.04 17.14 0.50
CA LYS A 34 -6.12 17.66 -0.36
C LYS A 34 -6.57 19.05 0.10
N THR A 35 -6.78 19.22 1.40
CA THR A 35 -7.23 20.48 1.99
C THR A 35 -6.17 21.58 1.85
N GLN A 36 -4.89 21.24 2.07
CA GLN A 36 -3.77 22.16 1.86
C GLN A 36 -3.67 22.60 0.39
N VAL A 37 -3.84 21.68 -0.56
CA VAL A 37 -3.85 22.00 -1.99
C VAL A 37 -5.03 22.93 -2.32
N SER A 38 -6.24 22.62 -1.86
CA SER A 38 -7.42 23.49 -2.07
C SER A 38 -7.22 24.90 -1.49
N ASN A 39 -6.59 25.01 -0.32
CA ASN A 39 -6.28 26.30 0.29
C ASN A 39 -5.21 27.07 -0.49
N LEU A 40 -4.14 26.41 -0.93
CA LEU A 40 -3.10 27.03 -1.78
C LEU A 40 -3.68 27.54 -3.10
N LEU A 41 -4.62 26.80 -3.70
CA LEU A 41 -5.33 27.20 -4.91
C LEU A 41 -6.24 28.42 -4.71
N SER A 42 -6.78 28.62 -3.51
CA SER A 42 -7.61 29.79 -3.19
C SER A 42 -6.81 31.07 -2.95
N GLN A 43 -5.50 30.98 -2.71
CA GLN A 43 -4.64 32.10 -2.32
C GLN A 43 -3.84 32.72 -3.48
N SER A 44 -3.86 32.14 -4.69
CA SER A 44 -3.17 32.69 -5.86
C SER A 44 -4.00 33.79 -6.54
N SER A 45 -3.88 35.03 -6.08
CA SER A 45 -4.54 36.21 -6.67
C SER A 45 -3.74 36.89 -7.80
N GLN A 46 -2.75 36.25 -8.42
CA GLN A 46 -1.97 36.87 -9.50
C GLN A 46 -1.71 35.89 -10.65
N THR A 47 -2.21 36.29 -11.84
CA THR A 47 -2.43 35.51 -13.08
C THR A 47 -3.47 34.41 -12.96
N PRO A 48 -4.45 34.32 -13.89
CA PRO A 48 -5.35 33.18 -13.91
C PRO A 48 -4.47 31.93 -14.03
N PRO A 49 -4.56 30.96 -13.11
CA PRO A 49 -4.02 29.64 -13.42
C PRO A 49 -4.69 29.25 -14.73
N ASN A 50 -3.89 29.07 -15.76
CA ASN A 50 -4.29 28.51 -17.04
C ASN A 50 -5.25 27.34 -16.74
N ASP A 51 -6.53 27.57 -17.00
CA ASP A 51 -7.67 26.74 -16.57
C ASP A 51 -7.44 25.24 -16.88
N SER A 52 -6.71 25.01 -17.98
CA SER A 52 -6.16 23.72 -18.39
C SER A 52 -5.27 23.04 -17.33
N GLN A 53 -4.24 23.71 -16.79
CA GLN A 53 -3.35 23.13 -15.77
C GLN A 53 -4.09 22.85 -14.46
N LEU A 54 -5.07 23.69 -14.08
CA LEU A 54 -5.87 23.44 -12.88
C LEU A 54 -6.77 22.22 -13.05
N ARG A 55 -7.40 22.06 -14.21
CA ARG A 55 -8.18 20.86 -14.56
C ARG A 55 -7.29 19.63 -14.60
N THR A 56 -6.13 19.70 -15.24
CA THR A 56 -5.15 18.60 -15.27
C THR A 56 -4.68 18.21 -13.87
N LEU A 57 -4.38 19.19 -13.02
CA LEU A 57 -3.95 18.92 -11.65
C LEU A 57 -5.08 18.27 -10.84
N LYS A 58 -6.31 18.77 -10.96
CA LYS A 58 -7.49 18.19 -10.31
C LYS A 58 -7.71 16.74 -10.74
N THR A 59 -7.71 16.47 -12.05
CA THR A 59 -7.85 15.11 -12.58
C THR A 59 -6.70 14.20 -12.15
N THR A 60 -5.47 14.71 -12.11
CA THR A 60 -4.29 13.96 -11.62
C THR A 60 -4.47 13.60 -10.15
N VAL A 61 -4.95 14.53 -9.31
CA VAL A 61 -5.23 14.29 -7.89
C VAL A 61 -6.35 13.25 -7.72
N GLU A 62 -7.42 13.33 -8.49
CA GLU A 62 -8.51 12.34 -8.48
C GLU A 62 -8.02 10.94 -8.88
N GLN A 63 -7.15 10.85 -9.89
CA GLN A 63 -6.59 9.59 -10.35
C GLN A 63 -5.62 8.98 -9.33
N LEU A 64 -4.76 9.81 -8.71
CA LEU A 64 -3.89 9.37 -7.61
C LEU A 64 -4.69 8.90 -6.39
N GLN A 65 -5.81 9.57 -6.08
CA GLN A 65 -6.71 9.12 -5.01
C GLN A 65 -7.32 7.75 -5.30
N ALA A 66 -7.74 7.50 -6.55
CA ALA A 66 -8.27 6.19 -6.96
C ALA A 66 -7.19 5.09 -6.85
N SER A 67 -5.98 5.34 -7.35
CA SER A 67 -4.87 4.38 -7.22
C SER A 67 -4.50 4.11 -5.77
N LEU A 68 -4.52 5.13 -4.92
CA LEU A 68 -4.23 4.97 -3.50
C LEU A 68 -5.31 4.16 -2.77
N GLN A 69 -6.57 4.31 -3.18
CA GLN A 69 -7.70 3.57 -2.61
C GLN A 69 -7.60 2.07 -2.92
N GLU A 70 -7.13 1.69 -4.12
CA GLU A 70 -6.81 0.28 -4.44
C GLU A 70 -5.75 -0.26 -3.49
N VAL A 71 -4.60 0.43 -3.40
CA VAL A 71 -3.49 0.03 -2.52
C VAL A 71 -3.94 -0.11 -1.07
N LYS A 72 -4.80 0.80 -0.61
CA LYS A 72 -5.34 0.73 0.74
C LYS A 72 -6.17 -0.54 0.97
N THR A 73 -7.07 -0.86 0.05
CA THR A 73 -7.98 -2.00 0.18
C THR A 73 -7.20 -3.31 0.26
N ASP A 74 -6.21 -3.47 -0.60
CA ASP A 74 -5.30 -4.61 -0.57
C ASP A 74 -4.49 -4.72 0.73
N LEU A 75 -4.12 -3.60 1.35
CA LEU A 75 -3.41 -3.60 2.63
C LEU A 75 -4.31 -3.91 3.84
N GLU A 76 -5.62 -3.69 3.69
CA GLU A 76 -6.64 -4.01 4.70
C GLU A 76 -7.16 -5.46 4.54
N GLU A 77 -6.98 -6.07 3.37
CA GLU A 77 -7.30 -7.48 3.11
C GLU A 77 -6.25 -8.40 3.74
N ASP A 78 -6.70 -9.45 4.43
CA ASP A 78 -5.82 -10.52 4.90
C ASP A 78 -6.02 -11.75 4.00
N ASN A 79 -5.15 -11.88 3.00
CA ASN A 79 -5.19 -12.98 2.05
C ASN A 79 -4.86 -14.34 2.68
N CYS A 80 -4.37 -14.35 3.92
CA CYS A 80 -4.12 -15.55 4.69
C CYS A 80 -5.29 -15.98 5.58
N ALA A 81 -6.34 -15.15 5.72
CA ALA A 81 -7.46 -15.44 6.62
C ALA A 81 -8.17 -16.78 6.32
N SER A 82 -8.14 -17.24 5.07
CA SER A 82 -8.72 -18.51 4.66
C SER A 82 -7.77 -19.71 4.80
N ASN A 83 -6.58 -19.53 5.39
CA ASN A 83 -5.51 -20.52 5.48
C ASN A 83 -5.25 -21.27 4.14
N PRO A 84 -4.89 -20.55 3.06
CA PRO A 84 -4.79 -21.15 1.72
C PRO A 84 -3.60 -22.11 1.55
N CYS A 85 -2.63 -22.10 2.46
CA CYS A 85 -1.44 -22.94 2.36
C CYS A 85 -1.69 -24.37 2.85
N LEU A 86 -1.39 -25.34 1.98
CA LEU A 86 -1.55 -26.76 2.27
C LEU A 86 -0.33 -27.35 3.00
N HIS A 87 -0.51 -28.55 3.54
CA HIS A 87 0.55 -29.40 4.13
C HIS A 87 1.37 -28.72 5.24
N GLY A 88 0.74 -27.81 5.99
CA GLY A 88 1.40 -27.09 7.08
C GLY A 88 2.35 -25.99 6.62
N GLY A 89 2.26 -25.55 5.35
CA GLY A 89 2.98 -24.38 4.87
C GLY A 89 2.55 -23.11 5.61
N THR A 90 3.49 -22.19 5.82
CA THR A 90 3.21 -20.89 6.46
C THR A 90 2.72 -19.90 5.42
N CYS A 91 1.56 -19.29 5.65
CA CYS A 91 1.00 -18.25 4.80
C CYS A 91 1.58 -16.87 5.14
N TYR A 92 1.88 -16.10 4.10
CA TYR A 92 2.28 -14.70 4.20
C TYR A 92 1.38 -13.85 3.30
N ASP A 93 0.67 -12.92 3.91
CA ASP A 93 -0.18 -11.94 3.23
C ASP A 93 0.68 -10.97 2.39
N ARG A 94 0.20 -10.63 1.19
CA ARG A 94 0.90 -9.76 0.24
C ARG A 94 -0.10 -8.83 -0.47
N TYR A 95 0.43 -7.74 -1.02
CA TYR A 95 -0.34 -6.90 -1.93
C TYR A 95 -0.89 -7.74 -3.10
N LYS A 96 -2.21 -7.72 -3.30
CA LYS A 96 -2.91 -8.52 -4.31
C LYS A 96 -2.65 -10.03 -4.21
N GLY A 97 -2.53 -10.59 -2.99
CA GLY A 97 -2.56 -12.05 -2.79
C GLY A 97 -1.78 -12.57 -1.59
N PHE A 98 -1.33 -13.83 -1.67
CA PHE A 98 -0.57 -14.48 -0.60
C PHE A 98 0.63 -15.26 -1.15
N TYR A 99 1.58 -15.55 -0.27
CA TYR A 99 2.72 -16.42 -0.52
C TYR A 99 2.74 -17.56 0.51
N CYS A 100 2.84 -18.80 0.03
CA CYS A 100 3.03 -19.96 0.90
C CYS A 100 4.50 -20.34 0.98
N ASN A 101 5.05 -20.33 2.19
CA ASN A 101 6.33 -20.98 2.46
C ASN A 101 6.05 -22.45 2.80
N CYS A 102 6.25 -23.31 1.82
CA CYS A 102 6.10 -24.75 1.97
C CYS A 102 7.22 -25.33 2.85
N ILE A 103 6.91 -26.40 3.57
CA ILE A 103 7.92 -27.21 4.25
C ILE A 103 8.81 -27.93 3.21
N PRO A 104 10.08 -28.24 3.53
CA PRO A 104 10.98 -28.92 2.61
C PRO A 104 10.37 -30.22 2.05
N GLY A 105 10.45 -30.40 0.72
CA GLY A 105 9.87 -31.55 0.02
C GLY A 105 8.47 -31.31 -0.56
N TRP A 106 7.88 -30.14 -0.33
CA TRP A 106 6.61 -29.71 -0.92
C TRP A 106 6.81 -28.42 -1.72
N MET A 107 6.21 -28.34 -2.91
CA MET A 107 6.27 -27.17 -3.80
C MET A 107 4.85 -26.70 -4.10
#